data_AF-A0A7S4F0H1-F1
#
_entry.id   AF-A0A7S4F0H1-F1
#
_cell.length_a   1.000
_cell.length_b   1.000
_cell.length_c   1.000
_cell.angle_alpha   90.00
_cell.angle_beta   90.00
_cell.angle_gamma   90.00
#
_symmetry.space_group_name_H-M   'P 1'
#
loop_
_entity.id
_entity.type
_entity.pdbx_description
1 polymer ?
#
loop_
_entity_poly.entity_id
_entity_poly.type
_entity_poly.pdbx_seq_one_letter_code
_entity_poly.pdbx_strand_id
1 'polypeptide(L)'
;RSIASCSCRPCPHCGRAATRAFFSTSDVGSMSKNFAAGSSTGQIALRNIAQKSLAFSSSLSETSPRVQSLHRDVLRAVPWTKRTFSLPYTEQRMRQLLSQRFREKRDLKDLHIINRLIALGRMELEETLMLWKGESHVKNLFDQMIANEEAASTKVEDKFMESFLNNKS
;
A
#
# COMPACT_ATOMS: atom_id res chain seq x y z
N ARG A 1 30.79 -45.19 14.44
CA ARG A 1 31.12 -44.68 15.79
C ARG A 1 31.12 -43.14 15.67
N SER A 2 30.31 -42.30 16.29
CA SER A 2 29.23 -42.39 17.28
C SER A 2 28.38 -41.11 17.08
N ILE A 3 27.06 -41.21 16.97
CA ILE A 3 26.14 -40.06 16.90
C ILE A 3 25.79 -39.73 18.34
N ALA A 4 26.24 -38.59 18.86
CA ALA A 4 25.94 -38.15 20.22
C ALA A 4 24.58 -37.42 20.24
N SER A 5 23.55 -38.14 20.67
CA SER A 5 22.24 -37.59 21.05
C SER A 5 22.32 -36.96 22.43
N CYS A 6 22.28 -35.62 22.51
CA CYS A 6 22.07 -34.92 23.78
C CYS A 6 20.63 -35.12 24.24
N SER A 7 20.47 -35.90 25.32
CA SER A 7 19.22 -36.13 26.03
C SER A 7 19.08 -35.14 27.18
N CYS A 8 18.44 -34.00 26.93
CA CYS A 8 18.04 -33.11 28.02
C CYS A 8 16.86 -33.73 28.77
N ARG A 9 17.08 -34.12 30.03
CA ARG A 9 16.06 -34.57 30.98
C ARG A 9 15.16 -33.40 31.41
N PRO A 10 13.84 -33.59 31.57
CA PRO A 10 12.94 -32.55 32.02
C PRO A 10 13.01 -32.33 33.55
N CYS A 11 13.13 -31.06 33.97
CA CYS A 11 13.13 -30.62 35.36
C CYS A 11 11.72 -30.66 35.99
N PRO A 12 11.59 -30.95 37.30
CA PRO A 12 10.31 -31.33 37.92
C PRO A 12 9.45 -30.18 38.50
N HIS A 13 9.64 -28.91 38.10
CA HIS A 13 8.94 -27.78 38.76
C HIS A 13 7.91 -27.00 37.93
N CYS A 14 7.56 -27.45 36.72
CA CYS A 14 6.56 -26.77 35.89
C CYS A 14 5.28 -27.61 35.77
N GLY A 15 4.37 -27.43 36.72
CA GLY A 15 3.01 -27.95 36.61
C GLY A 15 2.17 -27.15 35.62
N ARG A 16 1.99 -27.65 34.40
CA ARG A 16 0.72 -27.52 33.66
C ARG A 16 0.55 -28.62 32.63
N ALA A 17 -0.62 -29.24 32.72
CA ALA A 17 -0.99 -30.48 32.08
C ALA A 17 -1.06 -30.41 30.55
N ALA A 18 -0.88 -31.59 29.97
CA ALA A 18 -0.93 -31.90 28.55
C ALA A 18 -2.30 -31.67 27.92
N THR A 19 -2.30 -31.25 26.65
CA THR A 19 -3.01 -31.96 25.59
C THR A 19 -2.28 -31.72 24.26
N ARG A 20 -1.76 -32.81 23.69
CA ARG A 20 -1.27 -32.88 22.32
C ARG A 20 -2.46 -32.88 21.38
N ALA A 21 -2.55 -31.93 20.46
CA ALA A 21 -3.27 -32.11 19.21
C ALA A 21 -2.23 -32.33 18.11
N PHE A 22 -2.00 -33.59 17.81
CA PHE A 22 -1.20 -34.05 16.69
C PHE A 22 -2.12 -34.01 15.45
N PHE A 23 -2.03 -32.97 14.64
CA PHE A 23 -2.62 -32.99 13.30
C PHE A 23 -1.50 -33.06 12.27
N SER A 24 -1.30 -34.27 11.79
CA SER A 24 -0.57 -34.59 10.58
C SER A 24 -1.35 -34.02 9.40
N THR A 25 -0.78 -33.04 8.69
CA THR A 25 -1.09 -32.82 7.28
C THR A 25 0.20 -32.97 6.50
N SER A 26 0.25 -34.08 5.79
CA SER A 26 1.15 -34.44 4.72
C SER A 26 1.48 -33.28 3.78
N ASP A 27 2.74 -33.32 3.32
CA ASP A 27 3.24 -32.76 2.07
C ASP A 27 2.16 -32.55 1.00
N VAL A 28 1.99 -31.29 0.62
CA VAL A 28 1.47 -30.93 -0.71
C VAL A 28 2.41 -29.87 -1.27
N GLY A 29 3.31 -30.33 -2.14
CA GLY A 29 3.66 -29.70 -3.40
C GLY A 29 3.94 -28.20 -3.39
N SER A 30 5.21 -27.87 -3.56
CA SER A 30 5.70 -26.64 -4.17
C SER A 30 4.86 -26.23 -5.40
N MET A 31 3.94 -25.28 -5.21
CA MET A 31 3.50 -24.40 -6.28
C MET A 31 4.08 -23.02 -5.98
N SER A 32 4.96 -22.56 -6.86
CA SER A 32 5.42 -21.19 -6.90
C SER A 32 4.18 -20.30 -7.05
N LYS A 33 3.77 -19.68 -5.95
CA LYS A 33 2.59 -18.82 -5.90
C LYS A 33 2.95 -17.53 -6.61
N ASN A 34 2.67 -17.48 -7.91
CA ASN A 34 2.30 -16.23 -8.55
C ASN A 34 0.96 -15.81 -7.92
N PHE A 35 1.04 -15.28 -6.70
CA PHE A 35 -0.07 -14.63 -6.04
C PHE A 35 -0.58 -13.55 -7.00
N ALA A 36 -1.82 -13.70 -7.46
CA ALA A 36 -2.57 -12.56 -7.99
C ALA A 36 -2.57 -11.50 -6.88
N ALA A 37 -1.76 -10.47 -7.06
CA ALA A 37 -1.60 -9.39 -6.12
C ALA A 37 -2.88 -8.56 -6.14
N GLY A 38 -3.93 -8.96 -5.41
CA GLY A 38 -5.10 -8.07 -5.30
C GLY A 38 -6.34 -8.61 -4.60
N SER A 39 -6.57 -9.93 -4.58
CA SER A 39 -7.64 -10.47 -3.73
C SER A 39 -7.10 -10.64 -2.31
N SER A 40 -7.23 -9.59 -1.51
CA SER A 40 -7.08 -9.70 -0.06
C SER A 40 -8.05 -10.76 0.44
N THR A 41 -7.60 -11.96 0.83
CA THR A 41 -8.50 -12.99 1.36
C THR A 41 -8.79 -12.76 2.85
N GLY A 42 -9.92 -13.31 3.33
CA GLY A 42 -10.29 -13.28 4.74
C GLY A 42 -10.57 -11.87 5.29
N GLN A 43 -10.02 -11.56 6.47
CA GLN A 43 -10.32 -10.31 7.18
C GLN A 43 -9.88 -9.05 6.43
N ILE A 44 -8.88 -9.15 5.54
CA ILE A 44 -8.37 -8.01 4.78
C ILE A 44 -9.39 -7.60 3.69
N ALA A 45 -10.08 -8.57 3.05
CA ALA A 45 -11.18 -8.29 2.14
C ALA A 45 -12.32 -7.55 2.84
N LEU A 46 -12.77 -8.09 3.98
CA LEU A 46 -13.87 -7.50 4.75
C LEU A 46 -13.56 -6.06 5.17
N ARG A 47 -12.33 -5.81 5.62
CA ARG A 47 -11.84 -4.46 5.91
C ARG A 47 -11.91 -3.56 4.69
N ASN A 48 -11.41 -4.02 3.54
CA ASN A 48 -11.38 -3.21 2.32
C ASN A 48 -12.79 -2.86 1.84
N ILE A 49 -13.74 -3.81 1.92
CA ILE A 49 -15.16 -3.57 1.63
C ILE A 49 -15.73 -2.52 2.58
N ALA A 50 -15.50 -2.67 3.89
CA ALA A 50 -15.97 -1.69 4.88
C ALA A 50 -15.40 -0.29 4.62
N GLN A 51 -14.13 -0.17 4.24
CA GLN A 51 -13.49 1.11 3.91
C GLN A 51 -13.99 1.77 2.61
N LYS A 52 -14.53 0.99 1.66
CA LYS A 52 -15.15 1.50 0.43
C LYS A 52 -16.63 1.88 0.64
N SER A 53 -17.27 1.30 1.65
CA SER A 53 -18.68 1.57 1.96
C SER A 53 -18.91 2.97 2.53
N LEU A 54 -20.17 3.41 2.53
CA LEU A 54 -20.63 4.70 3.11
C LEU A 54 -20.44 4.81 4.63
N ALA A 55 -19.90 3.78 5.29
CA ALA A 55 -19.61 3.80 6.72
C ALA A 55 -18.41 4.73 7.00
N PHE A 56 -18.73 5.96 7.42
CA PHE A 56 -17.73 6.93 7.84
C PHE A 56 -17.28 6.66 9.28
N SER A 57 -15.98 6.83 9.55
CA SER A 57 -15.51 6.90 10.94
C SER A 57 -15.98 8.19 11.58
N SER A 58 -16.26 8.13 12.87
CA SER A 58 -16.62 9.29 13.67
C SER A 58 -15.41 10.06 14.20
N SER A 59 -14.23 9.43 14.28
CA SER A 59 -13.03 10.05 14.89
C SER A 59 -11.79 10.08 13.98
N LEU A 60 -10.89 11.05 14.22
CA LEU A 60 -9.59 11.14 13.55
C LEU A 60 -8.69 9.95 13.92
N SER A 61 -8.81 9.47 15.16
CA SER A 61 -8.03 8.34 15.68
C SER A 61 -8.28 7.05 14.90
N GLU A 62 -9.53 6.79 14.50
CA GLU A 62 -9.92 5.65 13.65
C GLU A 62 -9.47 5.81 12.19
N THR A 63 -9.20 7.03 11.76
CA THR A 63 -8.90 7.34 10.36
C THR A 63 -7.42 7.12 10.03
N SER A 64 -6.53 7.49 10.95
CA SER A 64 -5.08 7.28 10.81
C SER A 64 -4.68 5.84 10.42
N PRO A 65 -5.12 4.76 11.11
CA PRO A 65 -4.75 3.39 10.74
C PRO A 65 -5.34 2.95 9.38
N ARG A 66 -6.42 3.59 8.93
CA ARG A 66 -7.04 3.31 7.63
C ARG A 66 -6.23 3.91 6.49
N VAL A 67 -5.77 5.16 6.64
CA VAL A 67 -4.84 5.80 5.69
C VAL A 67 -3.52 5.04 5.61
N GLN A 68 -2.93 4.69 6.76
CA GLN A 68 -1.65 3.95 6.79
C GLN A 68 -1.76 2.57 6.14
N SER A 69 -2.90 1.88 6.30
CA SER A 69 -3.10 0.61 5.60
C SER A 69 -3.19 0.81 4.11
N LEU A 70 -3.97 1.80 3.65
CA LEU A 70 -4.07 2.11 2.22
C LEU A 70 -2.69 2.42 1.64
N HIS A 71 -1.90 3.25 2.31
CA HIS A 71 -0.54 3.60 1.89
C HIS A 71 0.35 2.36 1.78
N ARG A 72 0.34 1.47 2.78
CA ARG A 72 1.10 0.21 2.74
C ARG A 72 0.66 -0.72 1.61
N ASP A 73 -0.64 -0.83 1.36
CA ASP A 73 -1.19 -1.69 0.31
C ASP A 73 -0.81 -1.17 -1.08
N VAL A 74 -0.86 0.15 -1.28
CA VAL A 74 -0.38 0.83 -2.50
C VAL A 74 1.11 0.53 -2.73
N LEU A 75 1.96 0.68 -1.72
CA LEU A 75 3.41 0.44 -1.87
C LEU A 75 3.76 -1.02 -2.21
N ARG A 76 2.95 -1.99 -1.73
CA ARG A 76 3.11 -3.40 -2.08
C ARG A 76 2.67 -3.72 -3.51
N ALA A 77 1.69 -2.99 -4.05
CA ALA A 77 1.22 -3.18 -5.41
C ALA A 77 2.23 -2.70 -6.47
N VAL A 78 3.11 -1.73 -6.14
CA VAL A 78 4.03 -1.09 -7.09
C VAL A 78 4.84 -2.06 -7.98
N PRO A 79 5.53 -3.09 -7.47
CA PRO A 79 6.33 -4.01 -8.31
C PRO A 79 5.47 -4.82 -9.27
N TRP A 80 4.22 -5.10 -8.88
CA TRP A 80 3.28 -5.78 -9.75
C TRP A 80 2.76 -4.83 -10.83
N THR A 81 2.31 -3.63 -10.44
CA THR A 81 1.83 -2.59 -11.38
C THR A 81 2.89 -2.23 -12.43
N LYS A 82 4.16 -2.07 -12.03
CA LYS A 82 5.25 -1.80 -12.97
C LYS A 82 5.37 -2.88 -14.05
N ARG A 83 5.27 -4.15 -13.66
CA ARG A 83 5.37 -5.30 -14.58
C ARG A 83 4.14 -5.42 -15.47
N THR A 84 2.94 -5.22 -14.91
CA THR A 84 1.68 -5.32 -15.65
C THR A 84 1.54 -4.23 -16.71
N PHE A 85 1.91 -2.99 -16.40
CA PHE A 85 1.72 -1.84 -17.27
C PHE A 85 3.02 -1.38 -17.97
N SER A 86 4.09 -2.18 -17.92
CA SER A 86 5.38 -1.93 -18.57
C SER A 86 5.92 -0.50 -18.39
N LEU A 87 5.83 0.04 -17.16
CA LEU A 87 6.18 1.44 -16.90
C LEU A 87 7.70 1.68 -16.97
N PRO A 88 8.17 2.78 -17.59
CA PRO A 88 9.60 3.05 -17.78
C PRO A 88 10.33 3.54 -16.51
N TYR A 89 9.63 3.74 -15.39
CA TYR A 89 10.21 4.30 -14.17
C TYR A 89 10.83 3.24 -13.25
N THR A 90 11.74 3.68 -12.37
CA THR A 90 12.27 2.81 -11.31
C THR A 90 11.23 2.59 -10.21
N GLU A 91 11.21 1.41 -9.59
CA GLU A 91 10.26 1.11 -8.51
C GLU A 91 10.44 2.05 -7.31
N GLN A 92 11.69 2.41 -7.01
CA GLN A 92 12.01 3.34 -5.94
C GLN A 92 11.39 4.71 -6.21
N ARG A 93 11.52 5.22 -7.43
CA ARG A 93 10.93 6.50 -7.83
C ARG A 93 9.40 6.47 -7.73
N MET A 94 8.76 5.40 -8.21
CA MET A 94 7.31 5.24 -8.08
C MET A 94 6.84 5.26 -6.62
N ARG A 95 7.53 4.53 -5.72
CA ARG A 95 7.21 4.52 -4.28
C ARG A 95 7.39 5.89 -3.63
N GLN A 96 8.41 6.65 -4.04
CA GLN A 96 8.64 8.02 -3.56
C GLN A 96 7.52 8.96 -3.99
N LEU A 97 7.16 8.97 -5.27
CA LEU A 97 6.08 9.80 -5.81
C LEU A 97 4.73 9.52 -5.13
N LEU A 98 4.40 8.24 -4.94
CA LEU A 98 3.19 7.85 -4.22
C LEU A 98 3.24 8.34 -2.76
N SER A 99 4.37 8.18 -2.08
CA SER A 99 4.53 8.65 -0.69
C SER A 99 4.45 10.16 -0.57
N GLN A 100 4.97 10.91 -1.55
CA GLN A 100 4.83 12.36 -1.63
C GLN A 100 3.37 12.77 -1.78
N ARG A 101 2.60 12.09 -2.63
CA ARG A 101 1.16 12.36 -2.80
C ARG A 101 0.33 12.15 -1.53
N PHE A 102 0.69 11.17 -0.70
CA PHE A 102 0.09 11.03 0.63
C PHE A 102 0.51 12.17 1.58
N ARG A 103 1.76 12.65 1.49
CA ARG A 103 2.27 13.76 2.32
C ARG A 103 1.70 15.12 1.93
N GLU A 104 1.43 15.36 0.64
CA GLU A 104 0.78 16.59 0.15
C GLU A 104 -0.58 16.83 0.83
N LYS A 105 -1.29 15.75 1.20
CA LYS A 105 -2.61 15.80 1.82
C LYS A 105 -2.58 15.74 3.35
N ARG A 106 -1.41 15.94 3.97
CA ARG A 106 -1.23 15.83 5.43
C ARG A 106 -2.01 16.87 6.23
N ASP A 107 -2.25 18.04 5.66
CA ASP A 107 -2.82 19.20 6.36
C ASP A 107 -4.37 19.18 6.39
N LEU A 108 -4.99 18.13 5.84
CA LEU A 108 -6.44 17.95 5.84
C LEU A 108 -6.95 17.62 7.25
N LYS A 109 -7.88 18.43 7.76
CA LYS A 109 -8.49 18.27 9.09
C LYS A 109 -9.90 17.67 9.03
N ASP A 110 -10.61 17.87 7.92
CA ASP A 110 -12.01 17.49 7.80
C ASP A 110 -12.20 15.98 7.61
N LEU A 111 -12.91 15.36 8.56
CA LEU A 111 -13.15 13.91 8.60
C LEU A 111 -13.82 13.38 7.33
N HIS A 112 -14.84 14.09 6.82
CA HIS A 112 -15.58 13.66 5.63
C HIS A 112 -14.69 13.62 4.39
N ILE A 113 -13.79 14.61 4.25
CA ILE A 113 -12.85 14.68 3.13
C ILE A 113 -11.87 13.51 3.23
N ILE A 114 -11.30 13.26 4.40
CA ILE A 114 -10.34 12.17 4.60
C ILE A 114 -11.00 10.80 4.32
N ASN A 115 -12.20 10.58 4.85
CA ASN A 115 -12.97 9.36 4.59
C ASN A 115 -13.23 9.15 3.10
N ARG A 116 -13.66 10.21 2.39
CA ARG A 116 -13.86 10.17 0.95
C ARG A 116 -12.56 9.83 0.21
N LEU A 117 -11.44 10.43 0.60
CA LEU A 117 -10.14 10.16 -0.01
C LEU A 117 -9.67 8.71 0.20
N ILE A 118 -9.94 8.13 1.38
CA ILE A 118 -9.65 6.72 1.65
C ILE A 118 -10.47 5.82 0.72
N ALA A 119 -11.78 6.08 0.60
CA ALA A 119 -12.65 5.31 -0.28
C ALA A 119 -12.19 5.41 -1.74
N LEU A 120 -11.92 6.63 -2.23
CA LEU A 120 -11.40 6.87 -3.58
C LEU A 120 -10.07 6.14 -3.82
N GLY A 121 -9.12 6.22 -2.89
CA GLY A 121 -7.83 5.53 -3.03
C GLY A 121 -7.96 4.00 -3.00
N ARG A 122 -8.93 3.45 -2.26
CA ARG A 122 -9.24 2.02 -2.24
C ARG A 122 -9.86 1.55 -3.56
N MET A 123 -10.72 2.36 -4.16
CA MET A 123 -11.31 2.08 -5.47
C MET A 123 -10.23 2.13 -6.57
N GLU A 124 -9.42 3.18 -6.61
CA GLU A 124 -8.33 3.30 -7.60
C GLU A 124 -7.33 2.13 -7.50
N LEU A 125 -7.01 1.68 -6.27
CA LEU A 125 -6.17 0.52 -6.07
C LEU A 125 -6.84 -0.76 -6.61
N GLU A 126 -8.14 -0.96 -6.42
CA GLU A 126 -8.84 -2.13 -6.98
C GLU A 126 -8.89 -2.07 -8.51
N GLU A 127 -9.21 -0.92 -9.09
CA GLU A 127 -9.27 -0.72 -10.54
C GLU A 127 -7.93 -1.05 -11.22
N THR A 128 -6.82 -0.65 -10.59
CA THR A 128 -5.47 -0.95 -11.09
C THR A 128 -5.10 -2.43 -10.93
N LEU A 129 -5.48 -3.05 -9.81
CA LEU A 129 -5.20 -4.48 -9.57
C LEU A 129 -6.07 -5.41 -10.42
N MET A 130 -7.29 -5.00 -10.76
CA MET A 130 -8.23 -5.75 -11.61
C MET A 130 -8.05 -5.48 -13.11
N LEU A 131 -7.06 -4.68 -13.50
CA LEU A 131 -6.81 -4.26 -14.90
C LEU A 131 -8.03 -3.57 -15.54
N TRP A 132 -8.82 -2.84 -14.74
CA TRP A 132 -9.89 -2.00 -15.27
C TRP A 132 -9.35 -0.69 -15.86
N LYS A 133 -8.13 -0.31 -15.50
CA LYS A 133 -7.38 0.79 -16.14
C LYS A 133 -6.49 0.25 -17.26
N GLY A 134 -6.36 1.02 -18.34
CA GLY A 134 -5.34 0.79 -19.37
C GLY A 134 -3.99 1.41 -19.01
N GLU A 135 -2.92 1.00 -19.71
CA GLU A 135 -1.53 1.49 -19.52
C GLU A 135 -1.42 3.02 -19.54
N SER A 136 -2.08 3.67 -20.50
CA SER A 136 -2.05 5.13 -20.65
C SER A 136 -2.54 5.85 -19.39
N HIS A 137 -3.53 5.31 -18.68
CA HIS A 137 -4.06 5.95 -17.47
C HIS A 137 -3.02 5.95 -16.36
N VAL A 138 -2.34 4.83 -16.17
CA VAL A 138 -1.31 4.67 -15.13
C VAL A 138 -0.08 5.49 -15.49
N LYS A 139 0.34 5.49 -16.77
CA LYS A 139 1.45 6.32 -17.25
C LYS A 139 1.18 7.81 -17.04
N ASN A 140 0.01 8.29 -17.48
CA ASN A 140 -0.39 9.69 -17.33
C ASN A 140 -0.43 10.12 -15.85
N LEU A 141 -0.86 9.23 -14.96
CA LEU A 141 -0.84 9.48 -13.51
C LEU A 141 0.59 9.76 -13.01
N PHE A 142 1.57 8.95 -13.40
CA PHE A 142 2.97 9.14 -13.00
C PHE A 142 3.63 10.34 -13.68
N ASP A 143 3.32 10.60 -14.95
CA ASP A 143 3.79 11.80 -15.65
C ASP A 143 3.31 13.08 -14.96
N GLN A 144 2.04 13.13 -14.54
CA GLN A 144 1.50 14.24 -13.76
C GLN A 144 2.15 14.36 -12.37
N MET A 145 2.58 13.25 -11.77
CA MET A 145 3.32 13.28 -10.50
C MET A 145 4.69 13.92 -10.66
N ILE A 146 5.42 13.53 -11.69
CA ILE A 146 6.75 14.05 -11.99
C ILE A 146 6.66 15.53 -12.38
N ALA A 147 5.74 15.89 -13.26
CA ALA A 147 5.54 17.29 -13.68
C ALA A 147 5.21 18.21 -12.49
N ASN A 148 4.43 17.73 -11.51
CA ASN A 148 4.12 18.51 -10.31
C ASN A 148 5.33 18.70 -9.39
N GLU A 149 6.23 17.72 -9.31
CA GLU A 149 7.47 17.82 -8.54
C GLU A 149 8.47 18.76 -9.21
N GLU A 150 8.62 18.66 -10.53
CA GLU A 150 9.44 19.57 -11.33
C GLU A 150 8.92 21.00 -11.21
N ALA A 151 7.60 21.20 -11.36
CA ALA A 151 6.98 22.50 -11.17
C ALA A 151 7.08 23.02 -9.73
N ALA A 152 7.24 22.15 -8.72
CA ALA A 152 7.51 22.61 -7.35
C ALA A 152 8.95 23.12 -7.20
N SER A 153 9.91 22.54 -7.93
CA SER A 153 11.31 22.98 -7.92
C SER A 153 11.51 24.34 -8.62
N THR A 154 10.96 24.53 -9.82
CA THR A 154 11.18 25.75 -10.62
C THR A 154 10.48 26.98 -10.02
N LYS A 155 9.35 26.79 -9.34
CA LYS A 155 8.58 27.89 -8.71
C LYS A 155 9.32 28.63 -7.59
N VAL A 156 10.42 28.09 -7.05
CA VAL A 156 11.14 28.74 -5.94
C VAL A 156 12.09 29.82 -6.45
N GLU A 157 12.69 29.65 -7.63
CA GLU A 157 13.79 30.49 -8.09
C GLU A 157 13.35 31.56 -9.11
N ASP A 158 12.37 31.28 -9.97
CA ASP A 158 12.05 32.16 -11.13
C ASP A 158 10.65 32.79 -11.13
N LYS A 159 9.80 32.48 -10.14
CA LYS A 159 8.37 32.83 -10.17
C LYS A 159 8.08 34.33 -10.31
N PHE A 160 8.92 35.18 -9.73
CA PHE A 160 8.81 36.63 -9.89
C PHE A 160 9.24 37.07 -11.29
N MET A 161 10.40 36.62 -11.76
CA MET A 161 10.96 37.02 -13.06
C MET A 161 10.10 36.52 -14.22
N GLU A 162 9.59 35.30 -14.14
CA GLU A 162 8.65 34.76 -15.15
C GLU A 162 7.33 35.54 -15.18
N SER A 163 6.74 35.89 -14.02
CA SER A 163 5.50 36.67 -13.97
C SER A 163 5.69 38.07 -14.55
N PHE A 164 6.84 38.67 -14.28
CA PHE A 164 7.24 39.98 -14.81
C PHE A 164 7.44 39.93 -16.32
N LEU A 165 8.19 38.96 -16.85
CA LEU A 165 8.43 38.79 -18.29
C LEU A 165 7.15 38.47 -19.07
N ASN A 166 6.22 37.72 -18.46
CA ASN A 166 4.94 37.36 -19.07
C ASN A 166 3.87 38.46 -18.98
N ASN A 167 4.17 39.60 -18.34
CA ASN A 167 3.23 40.71 -18.11
C ASN A 167 1.84 40.23 -17.62
N LYS A 168 1.84 39.26 -16.71
CA LYS A 168 0.63 38.81 -15.99
C LYS A 168 0.62 39.53 -14.65
N SER A 169 -0.30 40.48 -14.46
CA SER A 169 -0.56 41.15 -13.17
C SER A 169 -1.27 40.21 -12.20
#